data_AF-A0A954QDU4-F1
#
_entry.id   AF-A0A954QDU4-F1
#
_cell.length_a   1.000
_cell.length_b   1.000
_cell.length_c   1.000
_cell.angle_alpha   90.00
_cell.angle_beta   90.00
_cell.angle_gamma   90.00
#
_symmetry.space_group_name_H-M   'P 1'
#
loop_
_entity.id
_entity.type
_entity.pdbx_description
1 polymer ?
#
loop_
_entity_poly.entity_id
_entity_poly.type
_entity_poly.pdbx_seq_one_letter_code
_entity_poly.pdbx_strand_id
1 'polypeptide(L)'
;FTALTAMLAVPWALKFLWAPVVDALHDRGWSLRRMIMTAQSVMIACLVPLIGVDPVERLDLICVLLLLHAVAASTQDVAIDAWCISLAPPEEHGRINGWMQAGMLLGRSLLGGGALVMTAWIGSTSVVMVLCIALLLCLGVLWRVDEPAERGEPPGENAFARLTSGLTRFA
;
A
#
# COMPACT_ATOMS: atom_id res chain seq x y z
N PHE A 1 16.93 14.11 11.19
CA PHE A 1 15.68 14.02 10.41
C PHE A 1 15.90 13.93 8.90
N THR A 2 16.65 14.83 8.25
CA THR A 2 16.85 14.82 6.78
C THR A 2 17.46 13.52 6.22
N ALA A 3 18.43 12.93 6.92
CA ALA A 3 19.03 11.65 6.52
C ALA A 3 18.03 10.48 6.57
N LEU A 4 17.18 10.42 7.61
CA LEU A 4 16.13 9.42 7.72
C LEU A 4 15.13 9.55 6.57
N THR A 5 14.63 10.75 6.29
CA THR A 5 13.69 10.96 5.17
C THR A 5 14.30 10.63 3.82
N ALA A 6 15.59 10.93 3.61
CA ALA A 6 16.29 10.57 2.37
C ALA A 6 16.42 9.04 2.23
N MET A 7 16.79 8.34 3.31
CA MET A 7 16.88 6.88 3.33
C MET A 7 15.52 6.23 3.01
N LEU A 8 14.43 6.75 3.57
CA LEU A 8 13.08 6.25 3.29
C LEU A 8 12.62 6.53 1.85
N ALA A 9 13.21 7.52 1.16
CA ALA A 9 12.93 7.79 -0.23
C ALA A 9 13.67 6.84 -1.20
N VAL A 10 14.74 6.16 -0.75
CA VAL A 10 15.55 5.28 -1.61
C VAL A 10 14.74 4.12 -2.21
N PRO A 11 13.93 3.35 -1.44
CA PRO A 11 13.12 2.27 -2.03
C PRO A 11 12.15 2.75 -3.11
N TRP A 12 11.60 3.96 -2.93
CA TRP A 12 10.72 4.60 -3.91
C TRP A 12 11.46 5.05 -5.17
N ALA A 13 12.66 5.61 -5.02
CA ALA A 13 13.51 5.98 -6.15
C ALA A 13 13.95 4.76 -6.96
N LEU A 14 14.15 3.63 -6.28
CA LEU A 14 14.52 2.35 -6.88
C LEU A 14 13.31 1.50 -7.28
N LYS A 15 12.09 2.07 -7.35
CA LYS A 15 10.88 1.26 -7.56
C LYS A 15 10.87 0.45 -8.86
N PHE A 16 11.60 0.92 -9.88
CA PHE A 16 11.78 0.19 -11.13
C PHE A 16 12.46 -1.17 -10.96
N LEU A 17 13.25 -1.37 -9.89
CA LEU A 17 13.85 -2.66 -9.56
C LEU A 17 12.82 -3.68 -9.06
N TRP A 18 11.69 -3.21 -8.51
CA TRP A 18 10.64 -4.11 -8.02
C TRP A 18 9.79 -4.67 -9.15
N ALA A 19 9.70 -4.01 -10.31
CA ALA A 19 8.91 -4.50 -11.43
C ALA A 19 9.36 -5.90 -11.91
N PRO A 20 10.66 -6.14 -12.22
CA PRO A 20 11.14 -7.50 -12.55
C PRO A 20 10.91 -8.53 -11.43
N VAL A 21 10.99 -8.11 -10.17
CA VAL A 21 10.74 -9.00 -9.03
C VAL A 21 9.26 -9.39 -8.96
N VAL A 22 8.37 -8.42 -9.16
CA VAL A 22 6.93 -8.63 -9.16
C VAL A 22 6.54 -9.55 -10.31
N ASP A 23 7.03 -9.29 -11.51
CA ASP A 23 6.78 -10.11 -12.70
C ASP A 23 7.29 -11.55 -12.50
N ALA A 24 8.52 -11.72 -11.99
CA ALA A 24 9.11 -13.04 -11.78
C ALA A 24 8.43 -13.85 -10.66
N LEU A 25 7.78 -13.20 -9.69
CA LEU A 25 6.95 -13.88 -8.70
C LEU A 25 5.60 -14.24 -9.29
N HIS A 26 5.03 -13.35 -10.12
CA HIS A 26 3.79 -13.61 -10.82
C HIS A 26 3.91 -14.82 -11.75
N ASP A 27 4.98 -14.91 -12.54
CA ASP A 27 5.29 -16.06 -13.39
C ASP A 27 5.51 -17.37 -12.61
N ARG A 28 5.87 -17.28 -11.32
CA ARG A 28 5.99 -18.42 -10.40
C ARG A 28 4.66 -18.82 -9.76
N GLY A 29 3.55 -18.25 -10.19
CA GLY A 29 2.21 -18.55 -9.69
C GLY A 29 1.82 -17.77 -8.43
N TRP A 30 2.54 -16.70 -8.09
CA TRP A 30 2.04 -15.75 -7.09
C TRP A 30 1.03 -14.81 -7.72
N SER A 31 -0.15 -14.73 -7.13
CA SER A 31 -1.14 -13.77 -7.60
C SER A 31 -0.80 -12.35 -7.11
N LEU A 32 -1.13 -11.34 -7.91
CA LEU A 32 -0.81 -9.94 -7.57
C LEU A 32 -1.49 -9.55 -6.26
N ARG A 33 -2.73 -10.01 -6.05
CA ARG A 33 -3.44 -9.84 -4.77
C ARG A 33 -2.66 -10.41 -3.59
N ARG A 34 -2.12 -11.63 -3.70
CA ARG A 34 -1.32 -12.25 -2.63
C ARG A 34 -0.07 -11.45 -2.31
N MET A 35 0.57 -10.88 -3.31
CA MET A 35 1.77 -10.06 -3.15
C MET A 35 1.43 -8.74 -2.42
N ILE A 36 0.33 -8.09 -2.79
CA ILE A 36 -0.16 -6.88 -2.13
C ILE A 36 -0.54 -7.17 -0.67
N MET A 37 -1.24 -8.27 -0.39
CA MET A 37 -1.58 -8.68 0.97
C MET A 37 -0.32 -8.98 1.80
N THR A 38 0.67 -9.66 1.22
CA THR A 38 1.93 -9.98 1.91
C THR A 38 2.70 -8.70 2.25
N ALA A 39 2.83 -7.77 1.31
CA ALA A 39 3.46 -6.48 1.55
C ALA A 39 2.73 -5.67 2.63
N GLN A 40 1.39 -5.67 2.60
CA GLN A 40 0.54 -5.05 3.63
C GLN A 40 0.81 -5.64 5.03
N SER A 41 0.90 -6.97 5.13
CA SER A 41 1.21 -7.65 6.38
C SER A 41 2.61 -7.31 6.90
N VAL A 42 3.60 -7.24 6.01
CA VAL A 42 4.96 -6.81 6.38
C VAL A 42 4.97 -5.38 6.89
N MET A 43 4.24 -4.46 6.26
CA MET A 43 4.11 -3.07 6.72
C MET A 43 3.53 -2.98 8.13
N ILE A 44 2.48 -3.76 8.44
CA ILE A 44 1.89 -3.84 9.78
C ILE A 44 2.91 -4.41 10.77
N ALA A 45 3.59 -5.51 10.42
CA ALA A 45 4.60 -6.15 11.26
C ALA A 45 5.79 -5.21 11.57
N CYS A 46 6.09 -4.25 10.69
CA CYS A 46 7.11 -3.23 10.94
C CYS A 46 6.64 -2.13 11.92
N LEU A 47 5.35 -1.82 11.97
CA LEU A 47 4.81 -0.78 12.84
C LEU A 47 4.44 -1.27 14.24
N VAL A 48 4.01 -2.53 14.38
CA VAL A 48 3.62 -3.09 15.69
C VAL A 48 4.72 -2.97 16.77
N PRO A 49 6.00 -3.26 16.49
CA PRO A 49 7.07 -3.10 17.48
C PRO A 49 7.33 -1.65 17.92
N LEU A 50 6.81 -0.66 17.18
CA LEU A 50 6.94 0.76 17.51
C LEU A 50 5.86 1.24 18.50
N ILE A 51 4.87 0.41 18.83
CA ILE A 51 3.85 0.72 19.84
C ILE A 51 4.52 0.76 21.21
N GLY A 52 4.49 1.92 21.86
CA GLY A 52 5.10 2.12 23.18
C GLY A 52 6.61 2.37 23.16
N VAL A 53 7.22 2.52 21.98
CA VAL A 53 8.62 2.91 21.82
C VAL A 53 8.70 4.42 21.68
N ASP A 54 9.51 5.08 22.52
CA ASP A 54 9.82 6.49 22.33
C ASP A 54 10.67 6.66 21.05
N PRO A 55 10.22 7.48 20.08
CA PRO A 55 10.96 7.71 18.85
C PRO A 55 12.39 8.21 19.04
N VAL A 56 12.67 8.88 20.15
CA VAL A 56 13.96 9.50 20.45
C VAL A 56 14.95 8.50 21.04
N GLU A 57 14.47 7.50 21.78
CA GLU A 57 15.33 6.55 22.50
C GLU A 57 15.89 5.44 21.60
N ARG A 58 15.15 5.04 20.54
CA ARG A 58 15.47 3.87 19.71
C ARG A 58 15.45 4.21 18.22
N LEU A 59 16.15 5.27 17.85
CA LEU A 59 16.26 5.74 16.47
C LEU A 59 16.80 4.66 15.51
N ASP A 60 17.72 3.81 15.99
CA ASP A 60 18.28 2.67 15.25
C ASP A 60 17.19 1.68 14.80
N LEU A 61 16.35 1.26 15.75
CA LEU A 61 15.24 0.34 15.50
C LEU A 61 14.23 0.94 14.53
N ILE A 62 13.89 2.21 14.73
CA ILE A 62 12.94 2.94 13.88
C ILE A 62 13.46 3.07 12.45
N CYS A 63 14.74 3.39 12.28
CA CYS A 63 15.36 3.49 10.97
C CYS A 63 15.23 2.18 10.20
N VAL A 64 15.56 1.05 10.83
CA VAL A 64 15.48 -0.28 10.20
C VAL A 64 14.03 -0.65 9.88
N LEU A 65 13.11 -0.51 10.83
CA LEU A 65 11.71 -0.87 10.64
C LEU A 65 11.02 -0.01 9.58
N LEU A 66 11.28 1.31 9.57
CA LEU A 66 10.71 2.20 8.57
C LEU A 66 11.34 1.98 7.19
N LEU A 67 12.62 1.60 7.10
CA LEU A 67 13.24 1.22 5.83
C LEU A 67 12.60 -0.04 5.25
N LEU A 68 12.41 -1.08 6.08
CA LEU A 68 11.71 -2.31 5.68
C LEU A 68 10.26 -2.02 5.27
N HIS A 69 9.58 -1.16 6.04
CA HIS A 69 8.24 -0.69 5.70
C HIS A 69 8.22 0.03 4.35
N ALA A 70 9.19 0.91 4.06
CA ALA A 70 9.29 1.61 2.79
C ALA A 70 9.58 0.67 1.60
N VAL A 71 10.42 -0.35 1.80
CA VAL A 71 10.63 -1.42 0.80
C VAL A 71 9.32 -2.13 0.50
N ALA A 72 8.62 -2.61 1.54
CA ALA A 72 7.33 -3.29 1.38
C ALA A 72 6.29 -2.39 0.70
N ALA A 73 6.18 -1.13 1.11
CA ALA A 73 5.26 -0.15 0.51
C ALA A 73 5.57 0.09 -0.98
N SER A 74 6.84 0.27 -1.34
CA SER A 74 7.24 0.48 -2.74
C SER A 74 7.08 -0.77 -3.61
N THR A 75 7.22 -1.98 -3.05
CA THR A 75 6.88 -3.22 -3.75
C THR A 75 5.38 -3.38 -3.93
N GLN A 76 4.60 -2.99 -2.92
CA GLN A 76 3.14 -2.99 -2.99
C GLN A 76 2.63 -2.03 -4.08
N ASP A 77 3.20 -0.82 -4.18
CA ASP A 77 2.89 0.17 -5.23
C ASP A 77 2.98 -0.47 -6.63
N VAL A 78 4.10 -1.13 -6.93
CA VAL A 78 4.32 -1.79 -8.22
C VAL A 78 3.35 -2.95 -8.46
N ALA A 79 3.04 -3.74 -7.43
CA ALA A 79 2.08 -4.84 -7.55
C ALA A 79 0.64 -4.31 -7.78
N ILE A 80 0.26 -3.19 -7.15
CA ILE A 80 -1.03 -2.52 -7.38
C ILE A 80 -1.08 -1.95 -8.80
N ASP A 81 -0.01 -1.28 -9.25
CA ASP A 81 0.08 -0.75 -10.62
C ASP A 81 -0.15 -1.86 -11.66
N ALA A 82 0.54 -3.01 -11.48
CA ALA A 82 0.37 -4.18 -12.34
C ALA A 82 -1.07 -4.74 -12.27
N TRP A 83 -1.66 -4.79 -11.07
CA TRP A 83 -3.02 -5.29 -10.90
C TRP A 83 -4.05 -4.37 -11.55
N CYS A 84 -3.91 -3.06 -11.42
CA CYS A 84 -4.78 -2.08 -12.06
C CYS A 84 -4.74 -2.16 -13.59
N ILE A 85 -3.55 -2.35 -14.18
CA ILE A 85 -3.40 -2.55 -15.63
C ILE A 85 -4.11 -3.83 -16.08
N SER A 86 -4.04 -4.90 -15.28
CA SER A 86 -4.70 -6.17 -15.60
C SER A 86 -6.24 -6.09 -15.53
N LEU A 87 -6.78 -5.13 -14.78
CA LEU A 87 -8.20 -4.99 -14.51
C LEU A 87 -8.96 -4.18 -15.55
N ALA A 88 -8.30 -3.34 -16.33
CA ALA A 88 -8.99 -2.32 -17.12
C ALA A 88 -8.47 -2.22 -18.55
N PRO A 89 -9.33 -1.85 -19.51
CA PRO A 89 -8.90 -1.62 -20.88
C PRO A 89 -8.00 -0.37 -20.97
N PRO A 90 -7.11 -0.29 -21.98
CA PRO A 90 -6.10 0.78 -22.07
C PRO A 90 -6.66 2.20 -21.99
N GLU A 91 -7.87 2.43 -22.48
CA GLU A 91 -8.55 3.73 -22.49
C GLU A 91 -8.90 4.21 -21.08
N GLU A 92 -9.05 3.30 -20.13
CA GLU A 92 -9.41 3.61 -18.74
C GLU A 92 -8.20 3.75 -17.81
N HIS A 93 -6.99 3.40 -18.26
CA HIS A 93 -5.78 3.45 -17.44
C HIS A 93 -5.52 4.85 -16.87
N GLY A 94 -5.75 5.89 -17.66
CA GLY A 94 -5.63 7.28 -17.22
C GLY A 94 -6.59 7.63 -16.08
N ARG A 95 -7.84 7.15 -16.15
CA ARG A 95 -8.86 7.37 -15.12
C ARG A 95 -8.50 6.65 -13.82
N ILE A 96 -8.08 5.38 -13.91
CA ILE A 96 -7.68 4.58 -12.74
C ILE A 96 -6.46 5.19 -12.06
N ASN A 97 -5.43 5.55 -12.82
CA ASN A 97 -4.26 6.22 -12.28
C ASN A 97 -4.62 7.55 -11.60
N GLY A 98 -5.56 8.31 -12.18
CA GLY A 98 -6.10 9.52 -11.55
C GLY A 98 -6.71 9.28 -10.16
N TRP A 99 -7.53 8.22 -10.02
CA TRP A 99 -8.10 7.83 -8.73
C TRP A 99 -7.05 7.33 -7.74
N MET A 100 -6.06 6.57 -8.20
CA MET A 100 -4.93 6.13 -7.37
C MET A 100 -4.16 7.32 -6.81
N GLN A 101 -3.86 8.31 -7.65
CA GLN A 101 -3.16 9.52 -7.23
C GLN A 101 -3.98 10.38 -6.27
N ALA A 102 -5.28 10.50 -6.50
CA ALA A 102 -6.18 11.18 -5.56
C ALA A 102 -6.17 10.48 -4.18
N GLY A 103 -6.26 9.15 -4.16
CA GLY A 103 -6.17 8.34 -2.94
C GLY A 103 -4.83 8.51 -2.23
N MET A 104 -3.71 8.46 -2.98
CA MET A 104 -2.38 8.69 -2.43
C MET A 104 -2.25 10.08 -1.80
N LEU A 105 -2.73 11.13 -2.47
CA LEU A 105 -2.65 12.50 -1.96
C LEU A 105 -3.47 12.68 -0.68
N LEU A 106 -4.70 12.13 -0.66
CA LEU A 106 -5.56 12.14 0.52
C LEU A 106 -4.90 11.38 1.68
N GLY A 107 -4.41 10.17 1.43
CA GLY A 107 -3.71 9.36 2.42
C GLY A 107 -2.48 10.06 2.99
N ARG A 108 -1.62 10.62 2.14
CA ARG A 108 -0.42 11.36 2.57
C ARG A 108 -0.75 12.62 3.37
N SER A 109 -1.83 13.32 3.00
CA SER A 109 -2.26 14.53 3.71
C SER A 109 -2.82 14.18 5.08
N LEU A 110 -3.72 13.20 5.17
CA LEU A 110 -4.41 12.80 6.40
C LEU A 110 -3.52 11.98 7.35
N LEU A 111 -2.89 10.93 6.85
CA LEU A 111 -2.10 9.98 7.66
C LEU A 111 -0.60 10.30 7.68
N GLY A 112 -0.13 11.23 6.86
CA GLY A 112 1.22 11.79 6.96
C GLY A 112 1.20 13.08 7.78
N GLY A 113 0.75 14.17 7.16
CA GLY A 113 0.69 15.49 7.81
C GLY A 113 -0.26 15.52 9.01
N GLY A 114 -1.46 14.98 8.87
CA GLY A 114 -2.44 14.90 9.96
C GLY A 114 -1.96 14.02 11.12
N ALA A 115 -1.29 12.89 10.86
CA ALA A 115 -0.71 12.04 11.90
C ALA A 115 0.36 12.78 12.72
N LEU A 116 1.15 13.67 12.10
CA LEU A 116 2.12 14.50 12.80
C LEU A 116 1.42 15.48 13.76
N VAL A 117 0.33 16.11 13.32
CA VAL A 117 -0.49 16.99 14.18
C VAL A 117 -1.13 16.20 15.32
N MET A 118 -1.70 15.02 15.02
CA MET A 118 -2.29 14.13 16.02
C MET A 118 -1.29 13.69 17.10
N THR A 119 -0.01 13.54 16.74
CA THR A 119 1.04 13.14 17.68
C THR A 119 1.13 14.11 18.87
N ALA A 120 0.91 15.41 18.65
CA ALA A 120 0.93 16.40 19.73
C ALA A 120 -0.29 16.30 20.68
N TRP A 121 -1.37 15.64 20.27
CA TRP A 121 -2.63 15.57 21.00
C TRP A 121 -2.81 14.23 21.72
N ILE A 122 -2.49 13.13 21.03
CA ILE A 122 -2.74 11.76 21.51
C ILE A 122 -1.45 10.95 21.74
N GLY A 123 -0.28 11.54 21.47
CA GLY A 123 1.02 10.89 21.60
C GLY A 123 1.37 9.96 20.43
N SER A 124 2.65 9.63 20.31
CA SER A 124 3.21 8.80 19.23
C SER A 124 2.63 7.39 19.23
N THR A 125 2.51 6.75 20.39
CA THR A 125 1.96 5.40 20.53
C THR A 125 0.55 5.30 19.95
N SER A 126 -0.32 6.26 20.25
CA SER A 126 -1.70 6.28 19.74
C SER A 126 -1.75 6.50 18.23
N VAL A 127 -0.87 7.34 17.69
CA VAL A 127 -0.75 7.54 16.24
C VAL A 127 -0.31 6.26 15.53
N VAL A 128 0.71 5.57 16.06
CA VAL A 128 1.15 4.28 15.50
C VAL A 128 0.02 3.24 15.52
N MET A 129 -0.78 3.19 16.60
CA MET A 129 -1.96 2.32 16.67
C MET A 129 -3.00 2.69 15.61
N VAL A 130 -3.29 3.97 15.40
CA VAL A 130 -4.21 4.43 14.34
C VAL A 130 -3.70 4.00 12.96
N LEU A 131 -2.41 4.14 12.68
CA LEU A 131 -1.82 3.69 11.41
C LEU A 131 -1.92 2.17 11.23
N CYS A 132 -1.67 1.38 12.28
CA CYS A 132 -1.84 -0.06 12.24
C CYS A 132 -3.29 -0.46 11.96
N ILE A 133 -4.26 0.20 12.62
CA ILE A 133 -5.69 -0.03 12.39
C ILE A 133 -6.07 0.33 10.95
N ALA A 134 -5.59 1.47 10.43
CA ALA A 134 -5.84 1.86 9.05
C ALA A 134 -5.31 0.80 8.05
N LEU A 135 -4.08 0.30 8.27
CA LEU A 135 -3.51 -0.76 7.43
C LEU A 135 -4.28 -2.07 7.55
N LEU A 136 -4.79 -2.43 8.75
CA LEU A 136 -5.64 -3.60 8.95
C LEU A 136 -6.99 -3.48 8.26
N LEU A 137 -7.59 -2.28 8.26
CA LEU A 137 -8.82 -2.01 7.53
C LEU A 137 -8.61 -2.17 6.02
N CYS A 138 -7.52 -1.63 5.47
CA CYS A 138 -7.15 -1.85 4.06
C CYS A 138 -6.95 -3.34 3.75
N LEU A 139 -6.28 -4.08 4.64
CA LEU A 139 -6.10 -5.53 4.48
C LEU A 139 -7.45 -6.27 4.49
N GLY A 140 -8.37 -5.89 5.36
CA GLY A 140 -9.72 -6.45 5.43
C GLY A 140 -10.57 -6.15 4.20
N VAL A 141 -10.45 -4.96 3.63
CA VAL A 141 -11.07 -4.61 2.33
C VAL A 141 -10.48 -5.47 1.22
N LEU A 142 -9.15 -5.54 1.12
CA LEU A 142 -8.45 -6.32 0.10
C LEU A 142 -8.77 -7.82 0.17
N TRP A 143 -8.96 -8.35 1.38
CA TRP A 143 -9.40 -9.74 1.55
C TRP A 143 -10.70 -10.00 0.77
N ARG A 144 -11.65 -9.06 0.81
CA ARG A 144 -12.96 -9.18 0.15
C ARG A 144 -12.93 -8.96 -1.36
N VAL A 145 -11.84 -8.44 -1.91
CA VAL A 145 -11.71 -8.26 -3.36
C VAL A 145 -11.29 -9.58 -3.97
N ASP A 146 -12.15 -10.13 -4.82
CA ASP A 146 -11.84 -11.30 -5.63
C ASP A 146 -10.89 -10.90 -6.77
N GLU A 147 -9.90 -11.74 -7.00
CA GLU A 147 -9.02 -11.59 -8.15
C GLU A 147 -9.78 -12.05 -9.40
N PRO A 148 -9.84 -11.25 -10.48
CA PRO A 148 -10.42 -11.72 -11.73
C PRO A 148 -9.68 -12.99 -12.15
N ALA A 149 -10.43 -14.01 -12.59
CA ALA A 149 -9.83 -15.24 -13.10
C ALA A 149 -8.81 -14.90 -14.21
N GLU A 150 -7.62 -15.49 -14.13
CA GLU A 150 -6.51 -15.22 -15.02
C GLU A 150 -6.86 -15.32 -16.52
N ARG A 151 -6.16 -14.50 -17.31
CA ARG A 151 -5.95 -14.54 -18.78
C ARG A 151 -6.98 -15.35 -19.58
N GLY A 152 -7.94 -14.64 -20.16
CA GLY A 152 -8.73 -15.16 -21.28
C GLY A 152 -9.83 -14.22 -21.75
N GLU A 153 -10.42 -13.45 -20.83
CA GLU A 153 -11.43 -12.47 -21.20
C GLU A 153 -10.79 -11.09 -21.40
N PRO A 154 -11.01 -10.44 -22.56
CA PRO A 154 -10.63 -9.04 -22.71
C PRO A 154 -11.29 -8.24 -21.60
N PRO A 155 -10.66 -7.16 -21.09
CA PRO A 155 -11.25 -6.31 -20.06
C PRO A 155 -12.62 -5.88 -20.56
N GLY A 156 -13.68 -6.46 -19.98
CA GLY A 156 -15.03 -6.07 -20.34
C GLY A 156 -15.18 -4.58 -20.03
N GLU A 157 -15.88 -3.86 -20.91
CA GLU A 157 -16.15 -2.41 -20.90
C GLU A 157 -16.64 -1.83 -19.54
N ASN A 158 -16.87 -2.69 -18.54
CA ASN A 158 -17.45 -2.41 -17.24
C ASN A 158 -16.62 -2.92 -16.04
N ALA A 159 -15.31 -3.19 -16.18
CA ALA A 159 -14.50 -3.71 -15.08
C ALA A 159 -14.49 -2.80 -13.83
N PHE A 160 -14.41 -1.48 -14.03
CA PHE A 160 -14.56 -0.50 -12.96
C PHE A 160 -15.96 -0.54 -12.33
N ALA A 161 -17.01 -0.76 -13.14
CA ALA A 161 -18.38 -0.92 -12.65
C ALA A 161 -18.59 -2.25 -11.89
N ARG A 162 -17.81 -3.30 -12.16
CA ARG A 162 -17.83 -4.56 -11.40
C ARG A 162 -17.16 -4.40 -10.03
N LEU A 163 -16.06 -3.66 -9.95
CA LEU A 163 -15.39 -3.33 -8.68
C LEU A 163 -16.28 -2.44 -7.80
N THR A 164 -16.95 -1.44 -8.38
CA THR A 164 -17.87 -0.58 -7.61
C THR A 164 -19.19 -1.26 -7.29
N SER A 165 -19.71 -2.14 -8.16
CA SER A 165 -20.93 -2.92 -7.86
C SER A 165 -20.71 -4.01 -6.80
N GLY A 166 -19.49 -4.55 -6.68
CA GLY A 166 -19.10 -5.39 -5.54
C GLY A 166 -19.15 -4.63 -4.21
N LEU A 167 -18.86 -3.32 -4.23
CA LEU A 167 -18.94 -2.45 -3.06
C LEU A 167 -20.38 -1.99 -2.76
N THR A 168 -21.24 -1.84 -3.78
CA THR A 168 -22.66 -1.42 -3.60
C THR A 168 -23.64 -2.58 -3.41
N ARG A 169 -23.27 -3.83 -3.68
CA ARG A 169 -24.10 -5.02 -3.39
C ARG A 169 -24.45 -5.22 -1.90
N PHE A 170 -23.99 -4.34 -1.02
CA PHE A 170 -24.18 -4.40 0.41
C PHE A 170 -24.63 -3.07 1.05
N ALA A 171 -25.13 -2.12 0.24
CA ALA A 171 -25.96 -1.01 0.71
C ALA A 171 -27.44 -1.38 0.53
#